data_AF-A0A7S2APT6-F1
#
_entry.id   AF-A0A7S2APT6-F1
#
_cell.length_a   1.000
_cell.length_b   1.000
_cell.length_c   1.000
_cell.angle_alpha   90.00
_cell.angle_beta   90.00
_cell.angle_gamma   90.00
#
_symmetry.space_group_name_H-M   'P 1'
#
loop_
_entity.id
_entity.type
_entity.pdbx_description
1 polymer ?
#
loop_
_entity_poly.entity_id
_entity_poly.type
_entity_poly.pdbx_seq_one_letter_code
_entity_poly.pdbx_strand_id
1 'polypeptide(L)'
;EVTIIAERTSSMPQLAVTFIIMMAYLAMVFTMMRRMTGQGGGKGWGDARQKVLESQKSGSSTAVASKFEDIAGVDSAKLAVKEVVEMLKAPERYATLGARVPRGVLLVGPPGSG
;
A
#
# COMPACT_ATOMS: atom_id res chain seq x y z
N GLU A 1 61.01 -58.57 -1.68
CA GLU A 1 59.82 -58.53 -2.55
C GLU A 1 58.85 -57.52 -1.94
N VAL A 2 58.52 -56.45 -2.68
CA VAL A 2 57.61 -55.41 -2.19
C VAL A 2 56.20 -55.82 -2.58
N THR A 3 55.45 -56.35 -1.61
CA THR A 3 54.04 -56.69 -1.79
C THR A 3 53.24 -55.38 -1.71
N ILE A 4 52.84 -54.89 -2.88
CA ILE A 4 51.93 -53.75 -3.01
C ILE A 4 50.57 -54.16 -2.46
N ILE A 5 50.25 -53.67 -1.26
CA ILE A 5 48.90 -53.78 -0.71
C ILE A 5 48.10 -52.65 -1.36
N ALA A 6 47.32 -53.00 -2.36
CA ALA A 6 46.29 -52.14 -2.93
C ALA A 6 45.30 -51.75 -1.83
N GLU A 7 45.52 -50.58 -1.23
CA GLU A 7 44.56 -50.00 -0.32
C GLU A 7 43.32 -49.67 -1.14
N ARG A 8 42.29 -50.47 -0.91
CA ARG A 8 41.00 -50.44 -1.57
C ARG A 8 40.46 -49.01 -1.46
N THR A 9 40.61 -48.20 -2.52
CA THR A 9 39.82 -46.98 -2.68
C THR A 9 38.37 -47.43 -2.71
N SER A 10 37.72 -47.38 -1.55
CA SER A 10 36.33 -47.73 -1.43
C SER A 10 35.59 -46.53 -1.99
N SER A 11 35.02 -46.70 -3.18
CA SER A 11 34.29 -45.63 -3.89
C SER A 11 33.08 -45.12 -3.10
N MET A 12 32.66 -45.85 -2.05
CA MET A 12 31.51 -45.53 -1.22
C MET A 12 31.78 -44.42 -0.17
N PRO A 13 32.86 -44.45 0.65
CA PRO A 13 33.19 -43.29 1.50
C PRO A 13 33.58 -42.04 0.69
N GLN A 14 34.13 -42.18 -0.52
CA GLN A 14 34.51 -41.02 -1.33
C GLN A 14 33.30 -40.21 -1.82
N LEU A 15 32.22 -40.88 -2.22
CA LEU A 15 30.97 -40.21 -2.59
C LEU A 15 30.36 -39.49 -1.37
N ALA A 16 30.33 -40.15 -0.21
CA ALA A 16 29.79 -39.55 1.01
C ALA A 16 30.51 -38.24 1.38
N VAL A 17 31.84 -38.20 1.28
CA VAL A 17 32.63 -36.97 1.54
C VAL A 17 32.27 -35.85 0.56
N THR A 18 32.09 -36.15 -0.73
CA THR A 18 31.66 -35.13 -1.72
C THR A 18 30.25 -34.60 -1.46
N PHE A 19 29.31 -35.45 -1.05
CA PHE A 19 27.96 -35.03 -0.68
C PHE A 19 27.96 -34.14 0.56
N ILE A 20 28.79 -34.45 1.55
CA ILE A 20 28.94 -33.63 2.77
C ILE A 20 29.49 -32.24 2.41
N ILE A 21 30.51 -32.16 1.55
CA ILE A 21 31.09 -30.88 1.10
C ILE A 21 30.07 -30.06 0.30
N MET A 22 29.28 -30.69 -0.60
CA MET A 22 28.21 -30.01 -1.34
C MET A 22 27.09 -29.52 -0.44
N MET A 23 26.68 -30.31 0.57
CA MET A 23 25.69 -29.89 1.54
C MET A 23 26.18 -28.72 2.41
N ALA A 24 27.45 -28.74 2.82
CA ALA A 24 28.07 -27.64 3.54
C ALA A 24 28.11 -26.36 2.69
N TYR A 25 28.46 -26.47 1.41
CA TYR A 25 28.45 -25.34 0.47
C TYR A 25 27.04 -24.74 0.28
N LEU A 26 26.02 -25.59 0.07
CA LEU A 26 24.64 -25.14 -0.04
C LEU A 26 24.11 -24.53 1.26
N ALA A 27 24.45 -25.07 2.43
CA ALA A 27 24.08 -24.49 3.72
C ALA A 27 24.76 -23.12 3.95
N MET A 28 26.00 -22.95 3.52
CA MET A 28 26.72 -21.69 3.57
C MET A 28 26.08 -20.64 2.64
N VAL A 29 25.75 -21.00 1.40
CA VAL A 29 25.03 -20.12 0.46
C VAL A 29 23.61 -19.83 0.94
N PHE A 30 22.90 -20.81 1.50
CA PHE A 30 21.55 -20.63 2.04
C PHE A 30 21.56 -19.71 3.26
N THR A 31 22.52 -19.85 4.17
CA THR A 31 22.65 -18.93 5.32
C THR A 31 23.11 -17.54 4.89
N MET A 32 23.95 -17.42 3.85
CA MET A 32 24.35 -16.14 3.25
C MET A 32 23.18 -15.45 2.52
N MET A 33 22.42 -16.19 1.71
CA MET A 33 21.21 -15.70 1.06
C MET A 33 20.17 -15.33 2.11
N ARG A 34 20.00 -16.12 3.17
CA ARG A 34 19.11 -15.80 4.29
C ARG A 34 19.59 -14.61 5.13
N ARG A 35 20.88 -14.27 5.09
CA ARG A 35 21.42 -13.01 5.65
C ARG A 35 21.20 -11.82 4.72
N MET A 36 21.34 -12.00 3.40
CA MET A 36 21.05 -10.94 2.41
C MET A 36 19.54 -10.69 2.21
N THR A 37 18.70 -11.72 2.33
CA THR A 37 17.24 -11.59 2.37
C THR A 37 16.71 -11.38 3.80
N GLY A 38 17.54 -11.59 4.84
CA GLY A 38 17.18 -11.34 6.24
C GLY A 38 17.35 -9.89 6.68
N GLN A 39 18.03 -9.06 5.88
CA GLN A 39 18.14 -7.61 6.08
C GLN A 39 17.42 -6.80 4.97
N GLY A 40 16.76 -7.47 4.02
CA GLY A 40 16.06 -6.82 2.90
C GLY A 40 14.87 -7.59 2.29
N GLY A 41 14.49 -8.74 2.85
CA GLY A 41 13.43 -9.61 2.34
C GLY A 41 12.17 -9.55 3.20
N GLY A 42 11.37 -8.51 2.98
CA GLY A 42 10.07 -8.36 3.65
C GLY A 42 9.26 -7.13 3.28
N LYS A 43 9.65 -6.36 2.25
CA LYS A 43 8.92 -5.18 1.76
C LYS A 43 8.53 -5.32 0.29
N GLY A 44 8.06 -6.51 -0.08
CA GLY A 44 7.47 -6.77 -1.39
C GLY A 44 5.97 -6.94 -1.21
N TRP A 45 5.17 -6.09 -1.84
CA TRP A 45 3.73 -6.28 -2.10
C TRP A 45 2.72 -5.93 -1.00
N GLY A 46 2.97 -6.18 0.29
CA GLY A 46 2.00 -5.90 1.37
C GLY A 46 1.79 -4.40 1.67
N ASP A 47 2.89 -3.68 1.86
CA ASP A 47 2.90 -2.24 2.20
C ASP A 47 2.32 -1.35 1.11
N ALA A 48 2.42 -1.76 -0.16
CA ALA A 48 1.90 -0.98 -1.28
C ALA A 48 0.37 -0.89 -1.26
N ARG A 49 -0.32 -1.98 -0.86
CA ARG A 49 -1.78 -1.96 -0.65
C ARG A 49 -2.17 -1.19 0.59
N GLN A 50 -1.40 -1.26 1.68
CA GLN A 50 -1.69 -0.50 2.89
C GLN A 50 -1.54 1.02 2.68
N LYS A 51 -0.51 1.47 1.95
CA LYS A 51 -0.37 2.89 1.61
C LYS A 51 -1.48 3.45 0.74
N VAL A 52 -2.06 2.64 -0.16
CA VAL A 52 -3.21 3.04 -0.99
C VAL A 52 -4.51 3.10 -0.18
N LEU A 53 -4.67 2.19 0.81
CA LEU A 53 -5.81 2.23 1.73
C LEU A 53 -5.72 3.41 2.71
N GLU A 54 -4.52 3.71 3.22
CA GLU A 54 -4.29 4.86 4.11
C GLU A 54 -4.44 6.20 3.40
N SER A 55 -4.03 6.32 2.13
CA SER A 55 -4.24 7.56 1.37
C SER A 55 -5.72 7.82 1.09
N GLN A 56 -6.54 6.78 0.89
CA GLN A 56 -8.00 6.94 0.79
C GLN A 56 -8.66 7.28 2.14
N LYS A 57 -8.14 6.75 3.26
CA LYS A 57 -8.71 7.00 4.59
C LYS A 57 -8.32 8.38 5.15
N SER A 58 -7.10 8.84 4.85
CA SER A 58 -6.59 10.16 5.27
C SER A 58 -7.25 11.33 4.53
N GLY A 59 -7.75 11.10 3.31
CA GLY A 59 -8.50 12.12 2.55
C GLY A 59 -9.94 12.36 3.01
N SER A 60 -10.47 11.55 3.94
CA SER A 60 -11.90 11.57 4.30
C SER A 60 -12.21 12.19 5.68
N SER A 61 -11.22 12.50 6.51
CA SER A 61 -11.46 12.86 7.92
C SER A 61 -10.66 14.05 8.43
N THR A 62 -10.26 14.98 7.57
CA THR A 62 -10.03 16.34 8.05
C THR A 62 -11.41 16.94 8.27
N ALA A 63 -11.93 16.87 9.50
CA ALA A 63 -13.09 17.65 9.86
C ALA A 63 -12.79 19.11 9.52
N VAL A 64 -13.41 19.61 8.45
CA VAL A 64 -13.26 20.99 8.00
C VAL A 64 -13.78 21.86 9.14
N ALA A 65 -12.90 22.64 9.75
CA ALA A 65 -13.23 23.43 10.92
C ALA A 65 -14.22 24.57 10.61
N SER A 66 -14.19 25.06 9.36
CA SER A 66 -15.00 26.19 8.90
C SER A 66 -16.45 25.79 8.66
N LYS A 67 -17.39 26.57 9.20
CA LYS A 67 -18.84 26.42 9.04
C LYS A 67 -19.40 27.52 8.15
N PHE A 68 -20.65 27.33 7.70
CA PHE A 68 -21.40 28.36 6.97
C PHE A 68 -21.63 29.65 7.78
N GLU A 69 -21.53 29.57 9.11
CA GLU A 69 -21.63 30.70 10.02
C GLU A 69 -20.40 31.62 9.94
N ASP A 70 -19.24 31.09 9.55
CA ASP A 70 -17.97 31.84 9.47
C ASP A 70 -17.85 32.69 8.19
N ILE A 71 -18.81 32.58 7.28
CA ILE A 71 -18.81 33.27 5.98
C ILE A 71 -19.73 34.49 6.07
N ALA A 72 -19.27 35.67 5.64
CA ALA A 72 -20.06 36.91 5.64
C ALA A 72 -20.32 37.44 4.21
N GLY A 73 -21.43 38.14 4.00
CA GLY A 73 -21.68 38.95 2.79
C GLY A 73 -22.12 38.23 1.51
N VAL A 74 -22.17 36.88 1.49
CA VAL A 74 -22.51 36.08 0.30
C VAL A 74 -23.72 35.17 0.52
N ASP A 75 -24.82 35.72 1.04
CA ASP A 75 -25.97 34.92 1.49
C ASP A 75 -26.70 34.18 0.35
N SER A 76 -26.75 34.76 -0.85
CA SER A 76 -27.30 34.09 -2.04
C SER A 76 -26.48 32.86 -2.44
N ALA A 77 -25.15 32.99 -2.45
CA ALA A 77 -24.25 31.89 -2.78
C ALA A 77 -24.27 30.79 -1.71
N LYS A 78 -24.31 31.16 -0.41
CA LYS A 78 -24.48 30.20 0.68
C LYS A 78 -25.77 29.38 0.54
N LEU A 79 -26.87 30.03 0.18
CA LEU A 79 -28.16 29.35 0.04
C LEU A 79 -28.14 28.33 -1.11
N ALA A 80 -27.57 28.70 -2.26
CA ALA A 80 -27.39 27.78 -3.39
C ALA A 80 -26.49 26.58 -3.04
N VAL A 81 -25.37 26.83 -2.34
CA VAL A 81 -24.47 25.74 -1.91
C VAL A 81 -25.13 24.86 -0.84
N LYS A 82 -25.95 25.44 0.05
CA LYS A 82 -26.67 24.70 1.09
C LYS A 82 -27.66 23.70 0.49
N GLU A 83 -28.34 24.07 -0.58
CA GLU A 83 -29.22 23.16 -1.32
C GLU A 83 -28.46 21.96 -1.89
N VAL A 84 -27.30 22.20 -2.51
CA VAL A 84 -26.43 21.13 -3.02
C VAL A 84 -25.96 20.23 -1.87
N VAL A 85 -25.56 20.79 -0.73
CA VAL A 85 -25.15 20.02 0.45
C VAL A 85 -26.31 19.19 1.01
N GLU A 86 -27.53 19.72 1.04
CA GLU A 86 -28.71 18.98 1.49
C GLU A 86 -29.01 17.79 0.57
N MET A 87 -28.88 17.98 -0.74
CA MET A 87 -28.97 16.91 -1.72
C MET A 87 -27.87 15.86 -1.55
N LEU A 88 -26.65 16.26 -1.18
CA LEU A 88 -25.58 15.30 -0.86
C LEU A 88 -25.81 14.55 0.46
N LYS A 89 -26.50 15.17 1.44
CA LYS A 89 -26.85 14.53 2.72
C LYS A 89 -28.00 13.53 2.57
N ALA A 90 -28.97 13.80 1.71
CA ALA A 90 -30.16 12.97 1.53
C ALA A 90 -30.47 12.67 0.05
N PRO A 91 -29.55 12.04 -0.70
CA PRO A 91 -29.66 11.90 -2.16
C PRO A 91 -30.90 11.12 -2.60
N GLU A 92 -31.35 10.15 -1.80
CA GLU A 92 -32.54 9.34 -2.09
C GLU A 92 -33.82 10.19 -2.20
N ARG A 93 -33.97 11.20 -1.34
CA ARG A 93 -35.15 12.09 -1.33
C ARG A 93 -35.21 12.97 -2.58
N TYR A 94 -34.06 13.35 -3.11
CA TYR A 94 -33.98 14.17 -4.33
C TYR A 94 -34.08 13.31 -5.60
N ALA A 95 -33.55 12.08 -5.57
CA ALA A 95 -33.65 11.14 -6.67
C ALA A 95 -35.11 10.71 -6.95
N THR A 96 -35.94 10.52 -5.91
CA THR A 96 -37.37 10.20 -6.08
C THR A 96 -38.17 11.34 -6.70
N LEU A 97 -37.74 12.59 -6.50
CA LEU A 97 -38.29 13.78 -7.14
C LEU A 97 -37.75 13.98 -8.57
N GLY A 98 -36.86 13.11 -9.04
CA GLY A 98 -36.25 13.19 -10.38
C GLY A 98 -35.10 14.21 -10.49
N ALA A 99 -34.63 14.78 -9.37
CA ALA A 99 -33.50 15.69 -9.38
C ALA A 99 -32.20 14.93 -9.65
N ARG A 100 -31.37 15.46 -10.55
CA ARG A 100 -30.03 14.93 -10.83
C ARG A 100 -28.98 15.61 -9.95
N VAL A 101 -28.15 14.80 -9.31
CA VAL A 101 -27.03 15.30 -8.50
C VAL A 101 -25.97 15.95 -9.41
N PRO A 102 -25.58 17.21 -9.15
CA PRO A 102 -24.55 17.90 -9.90
C PRO A 102 -23.20 17.20 -9.70
N ARG A 103 -22.43 17.09 -10.78
CA ARG A 103 -21.12 16.43 -10.75
C ARG A 103 -19.98 17.36 -10.27
N GLY A 104 -20.22 18.66 -10.24
CA GLY A 104 -19.26 19.66 -9.81
C GLY A 104 -19.90 21.05 -9.71
N VAL A 105 -19.27 21.93 -8.94
CA VAL A 105 -19.65 23.32 -8.77
C VAL A 105 -18.40 24.16 -9.03
N LEU A 106 -18.53 25.21 -9.84
CA LEU A 106 -17.47 26.18 -10.10
C LEU A 106 -17.81 27.48 -9.37
N LEU A 107 -16.93 27.91 -8.45
CA LEU A 107 -17.04 29.20 -7.77
C LEU A 107 -16.09 30.18 -8.46
N VAL A 108 -16.60 31.33 -8.90
CA VAL A 108 -15.83 32.34 -9.64
C VAL A 108 -15.86 33.66 -8.87
N GLY A 109 -14.70 34.28 -8.69
CA GLY A 109 -14.57 35.59 -8.06
C GLY A 109 -13.15 36.15 -8.14
N PRO A 110 -12.97 37.43 -7.79
CA PRO A 110 -11.65 38.04 -7.59
C PRO A 110 -10.84 37.29 -6.52
N PRO A 111 -9.51 37.43 -6.49
CA PRO A 111 -8.71 36.81 -5.43
C PRO A 111 -9.15 37.30 -4.05
N GLY A 112 -9.32 36.37 -3.10
CA GLY A 112 -9.75 36.66 -1.72
C GLY A 112 -11.27 36.72 -1.48
N SER A 113 -12.09 36.26 -2.44
CA SER A 113 -13.56 36.25 -2.33
C SER A 113 -14.16 34.98 -1.70
N GLY A 114 -13.30 34.06 -1.23
CA GLY A 114 -13.69 32.80 -0.59
C GLY A 114 -13.52 32.88 0.91
#